data_AF-A0A0C9UAC6-F1
#
_entry.id   AF-A0A0C9UAC6-F1
#
_cell.length_a   1.000
_cell.length_b   1.000
_cell.length_c   1.000
_cell.angle_alpha   90.00
_cell.angle_beta   90.00
_cell.angle_gamma   90.00
#
_symmetry.space_group_name_H-M   'P 1'
#
loop_
_entity.id
_entity.type
_entity.pdbx_description
1 polymer ?
#
loop_
_entity_poly.entity_id
_entity_poly.type
_entity_poly.pdbx_seq_one_letter_code
_entity_poly.pdbx_strand_id
1 'polypeptide(L)'
;MASRAIKRFRIRELTSSPPPPPALKPILSTTGGAFDFSKFDFSQPTPTAPAVSTAPTSNLPKRANPFIATLNPKTGRWAPPKYSLRQQAELVKKARSTGTLSLLPPAPKTSAAQFAAIALSKSKPIVKKPRAQMGTESKTLEKWWSRPVEWVGEVKERKVPGAEIGNRLYAGKKRMFKGHKWERVAAKRAMRRRILMRDMPKRIERFKRHYKRRRPSPLKPAKGLGGKLPF
;
A
#
# COMPACT_ATOMS: atom_id res chain seq x y z
N MET A 1 26.79 -49.69 -0.13
CA MET A 1 27.08 -49.34 1.27
C MET A 1 27.73 -47.97 1.31
N ALA A 2 27.19 -47.11 2.17
CA ALA A 2 27.50 -45.70 2.33
C ALA A 2 28.99 -45.41 2.60
N SER A 3 29.46 -44.21 2.22
CA SER A 3 29.71 -43.16 3.22
C SER A 3 30.20 -41.86 2.60
N ARG A 4 29.48 -40.79 2.99
CA ARG A 4 29.79 -39.38 2.79
C ARG A 4 31.07 -39.03 3.55
N ALA A 5 31.87 -38.11 3.03
CA ALA A 5 32.82 -37.36 3.85
C ALA A 5 32.88 -35.88 3.44
N ILE A 6 32.05 -35.11 4.12
CA ILE A 6 32.10 -33.65 4.22
C ILE A 6 33.40 -33.28 4.94
N LYS A 7 34.32 -32.57 4.28
CA LYS A 7 35.44 -31.90 4.97
C LYS A 7 35.27 -30.38 4.92
N ARG A 8 34.55 -29.94 5.95
CA ARG A 8 34.54 -28.65 6.64
C ARG A 8 35.73 -27.74 6.29
N PHE A 9 35.44 -26.64 5.60
CA PHE A 9 36.33 -25.49 5.53
C PHE A 9 36.21 -24.71 6.85
N ARG A 10 37.26 -24.76 7.68
CA ARG A 10 37.35 -23.99 8.94
C ARG A 10 37.41 -22.50 8.61
N ILE A 11 36.40 -21.78 9.08
CA ILE A 11 36.41 -20.33 9.27
C ILE A 11 36.81 -20.11 10.73
N ARG A 12 37.97 -19.49 10.97
CA ARG A 12 38.49 -18.88 12.21
C ARG A 12 39.91 -18.39 11.86
N GLU A 13 40.38 -17.16 12.03
CA GLU A 13 39.98 -15.93 12.73
C GLU A 13 40.66 -14.76 11.93
N LEU A 14 39.95 -13.70 11.56
CA LEU A 14 39.96 -12.38 12.22
C LEU A 14 41.33 -11.93 12.75
N THR A 15 41.99 -11.02 12.02
CA THR A 15 42.61 -9.76 12.49
C THR A 15 43.65 -9.25 11.49
N SER A 16 43.23 -8.46 10.50
CA SER A 16 44.09 -7.38 10.02
C SER A 16 43.20 -6.19 9.66
N SER A 17 43.26 -5.19 10.52
CA SER A 17 42.64 -3.88 10.34
C SER A 17 42.85 -3.36 8.90
N PRO A 18 41.83 -2.85 8.21
CA PRO A 18 42.05 -2.13 6.96
C PRO A 18 42.87 -0.86 7.24
N PRO A 19 43.79 -0.45 6.34
CA PRO A 19 44.50 0.82 6.51
C PRO A 19 43.51 1.99 6.48
N PRO A 20 43.70 3.03 7.30
CA PRO A 20 42.83 4.19 7.32
C PRO A 20 42.83 4.88 5.94
N PRO A 21 41.68 5.38 5.48
CA PRO A 21 41.59 6.14 4.24
C PRO A 21 42.39 7.44 4.32
N PRO A 22 42.89 7.97 3.19
CA PRO A 22 43.65 9.22 3.16
C PRO A 22 42.81 10.39 3.67
N ALA A 23 43.40 11.16 4.58
CA ALA A 23 42.83 12.36 5.16
C ALA A 23 42.55 13.41 4.06
N LEU A 24 41.29 13.54 3.67
CA LEU A 24 40.79 14.75 3.03
C LEU A 24 40.51 15.76 4.13
N LYS A 25 41.26 16.88 4.11
CA LYS A 25 41.06 18.01 5.01
C LYS A 25 39.67 18.61 4.75
N PRO A 26 38.75 18.63 5.74
CA PRO A 26 37.51 19.36 5.61
C PRO A 26 37.79 20.87 5.74
N ILE A 27 37.42 21.64 4.71
CA ILE A 27 37.30 23.08 4.81
C ILE A 27 36.03 23.34 5.64
N LEU A 28 36.21 23.75 6.89
CA LEU A 28 35.16 24.30 7.74
C LEU A 28 35.11 25.81 7.52
N SER A 29 34.11 26.28 6.77
CA SER A 29 33.59 27.63 6.93
C SER A 29 32.39 27.55 7.87
N THR A 30 32.67 27.62 9.17
CA THR A 30 31.69 27.80 10.23
C THR A 30 31.36 29.29 10.32
N THR A 31 30.25 29.71 9.71
CA THR A 31 29.55 30.92 10.15
C THR A 31 28.66 30.50 11.30
N GLY A 32 29.10 30.78 12.53
CA GLY A 32 28.39 30.42 13.76
C GLY A 32 27.09 31.23 13.90
N GLY A 33 25.97 30.56 13.68
CA GLY A 33 24.69 30.93 14.29
C GLY A 33 24.41 29.93 15.41
N ALA A 34 24.60 30.34 16.66
CA ALA A 34 24.22 29.54 17.82
C ALA A 34 22.69 29.35 17.81
N PHE A 35 22.23 28.18 17.39
CA PHE A 35 20.84 27.78 17.56
C PHE A 35 20.65 27.29 18.99
N ASP A 36 20.01 28.16 19.77
CA ASP A 36 19.73 28.00 21.19
C ASP A 36 18.51 27.08 21.36
N PHE A 37 18.75 25.80 21.66
CA PHE A 37 17.72 24.76 21.82
C PHE A 37 16.83 24.94 23.07
N SER A 38 17.16 25.91 23.94
CA SER A 38 16.39 26.27 25.13
C SER A 38 15.12 27.07 24.84
N LYS A 39 14.91 27.51 23.59
CA LYS A 39 13.73 28.27 23.14
C LYS A 39 12.63 27.43 22.50
N PHE A 40 12.83 26.11 22.36
CA PHE A 40 11.78 25.22 21.88
C PHE A 40 10.99 24.67 23.06
N ASP A 41 10.03 25.45 23.53
CA ASP A 41 9.04 25.00 24.51
C ASP A 41 8.18 23.91 23.86
N PHE A 42 8.48 22.65 24.18
CA PHE A 42 7.70 21.48 23.77
C PHE A 42 6.44 21.37 24.64
N SER A 43 5.72 22.47 24.82
CA SER A 43 4.34 22.45 25.27
C SER A 43 3.51 21.94 24.10
N GLN A 44 3.26 20.63 24.09
CA GLN A 44 2.31 20.05 23.17
C GLN A 44 0.97 20.77 23.34
N PRO A 45 0.38 21.40 22.30
CA PRO A 45 -1.06 21.57 22.33
C PRO A 45 -1.62 20.16 22.39
N THR A 46 -2.28 19.85 23.51
CA THR A 46 -3.11 18.67 23.65
C THR A 46 -3.91 18.50 22.36
N PRO A 47 -3.93 17.32 21.72
CA PRO A 47 -4.88 17.10 20.66
C PRO A 47 -6.25 17.20 21.33
N THR A 48 -6.92 18.34 21.15
CA THR A 48 -8.36 18.45 21.33
C THR A 48 -8.94 17.30 20.53
N ALA A 49 -9.37 16.26 21.25
CA ALA A 49 -10.04 15.13 20.65
C ALA A 49 -11.12 15.70 19.73
N PRO A 50 -11.19 15.28 18.46
CA PRO A 50 -12.29 15.71 17.61
C PRO A 50 -13.55 15.28 18.34
N ALA A 51 -14.31 16.25 18.82
CA ALA A 51 -15.62 16.04 19.40
C ALA A 51 -16.36 15.12 18.43
N VAL A 52 -16.62 13.91 18.90
CA VAL A 52 -17.52 12.96 18.26
C VAL A 52 -18.74 13.77 17.85
N SER A 53 -18.87 14.00 16.55
CA SER A 53 -19.99 14.71 15.98
C SER A 53 -21.19 13.81 16.22
N THR A 54 -21.84 13.99 17.37
CA THR A 54 -23.14 13.43 17.68
C THR A 54 -24.06 13.96 16.60
N ALA A 55 -24.36 13.09 15.63
CA ALA A 55 -25.30 13.38 14.57
C ALA A 55 -26.56 14.01 15.18
N PRO A 56 -27.12 15.09 14.58
CA PRO A 56 -28.33 15.71 15.11
C PRO A 56 -29.39 14.62 15.26
N THR A 57 -29.91 14.45 16.47
CA THR A 57 -30.96 13.47 16.78
C THR A 57 -32.25 13.92 16.11
N SER A 58 -32.36 13.64 14.82
CA SER A 58 -33.61 13.67 14.09
C SER A 58 -34.57 12.65 14.71
N ASN A 59 -35.75 13.11 15.11
CA ASN A 59 -36.83 12.27 15.64
C ASN A 59 -37.53 11.42 14.55
N LEU A 60 -36.82 11.12 13.45
CA LEU A 60 -37.33 10.39 12.29
C LEU A 60 -37.15 8.88 12.50
N PRO A 61 -38.10 8.05 12.04
CA PRO A 61 -37.98 6.60 12.14
C PRO A 61 -36.77 6.10 11.33
N LYS A 62 -35.82 5.47 12.03
CA LYS A 62 -34.57 4.95 11.47
C LYS A 62 -34.77 3.54 10.91
N ARG A 63 -34.45 3.32 9.64
CA ARG A 63 -34.56 2.00 8.98
C ARG A 63 -33.25 1.55 8.35
N ALA A 64 -32.90 0.27 8.47
CA ALA A 64 -31.68 -0.27 7.87
C ALA A 64 -31.70 -0.19 6.34
N ASN A 65 -30.62 0.32 5.74
CA ASN A 65 -30.49 0.44 4.29
C ASN A 65 -30.25 -0.95 3.64
N PRO A 66 -31.10 -1.38 2.69
CA PRO A 66 -30.96 -2.70 2.04
C PRO A 66 -29.74 -2.81 1.11
N PHE A 67 -29.08 -1.70 0.77
CA PHE A 67 -27.91 -1.66 -0.13
C PHE A 67 -26.56 -1.74 0.60
N ILE A 68 -26.57 -1.65 1.93
CA ILE A 68 -25.35 -1.61 2.75
C ILE A 68 -25.26 -2.90 3.58
N ALA A 69 -24.05 -3.42 3.75
CA ALA A 69 -23.80 -4.52 4.66
C ALA A 69 -24.00 -4.06 6.11
N THR A 70 -24.72 -4.84 6.91
CA THR A 70 -25.04 -4.49 8.30
C THR A 70 -24.33 -5.42 9.26
N LEU A 71 -23.75 -4.87 10.32
CA LEU A 71 -23.18 -5.67 11.41
C LEU A 71 -24.32 -6.21 12.30
N ASN A 72 -24.37 -7.52 12.51
CA ASN A 72 -25.31 -8.12 13.46
C ASN A 72 -24.76 -7.94 14.90
N PRO A 73 -25.47 -7.24 15.80
CA PRO A 73 -24.95 -6.94 17.14
C PRO A 73 -24.79 -8.17 18.03
N LYS A 74 -25.58 -9.23 17.81
CA LYS A 74 -25.52 -10.45 18.64
C LYS A 74 -24.38 -11.37 18.25
N THR A 75 -24.15 -11.52 16.95
CA THR A 75 -23.15 -12.47 16.42
C THR A 75 -21.83 -11.82 16.03
N GLY A 76 -21.76 -10.49 15.94
CA GLY A 76 -20.59 -9.74 15.49
C GLY A 76 -20.23 -9.97 14.01
N ARG A 77 -21.05 -10.71 13.25
CA ARG A 77 -20.82 -11.00 11.84
C ARG A 77 -21.48 -9.95 10.96
N TRP A 78 -20.79 -9.58 9.89
CA TRP A 78 -21.34 -8.71 8.85
C TRP A 78 -22.29 -9.51 7.97
N ALA A 79 -23.56 -9.12 7.94
CA ALA A 79 -24.52 -9.61 6.96
C ALA A 79 -24.28 -8.89 5.63
N PRO A 80 -24.27 -9.61 4.49
CA PRO A 80 -24.22 -8.96 3.18
C PRO A 80 -25.45 -8.06 2.98
N PRO A 81 -25.37 -7.07 2.07
CA PRO A 81 -26.52 -6.25 1.74
C PRO A 81 -27.66 -7.13 1.20
N LYS A 82 -28.91 -6.73 1.45
CA LYS A 82 -30.10 -7.47 1.00
C LYS A 82 -30.14 -7.61 -0.52
N TYR A 83 -29.69 -6.58 -1.24
CA TYR A 83 -29.49 -6.62 -2.69
C TYR A 83 -28.00 -6.61 -3.02
N SER A 84 -27.56 -7.49 -3.91
CA SER A 84 -26.17 -7.56 -4.36
C SER A 84 -25.75 -6.32 -5.15
N LEU A 85 -24.44 -6.03 -5.25
CA LEU A 85 -23.95 -4.85 -5.99
C LEU A 85 -24.40 -4.82 -7.47
N ARG A 86 -24.63 -5.98 -8.08
CA ARG A 86 -25.18 -6.09 -9.44
C ARG A 86 -26.67 -5.70 -9.46
N GLN A 87 -27.47 -6.25 -8.56
CA GLN A 87 -28.89 -5.91 -8.43
C GLN A 87 -29.10 -4.43 -8.10
N GLN A 88 -28.26 -3.87 -7.22
CA GLN A 88 -28.24 -2.44 -6.93
C GLN A 88 -28.03 -1.61 -8.21
N ALA A 89 -27.06 -2.01 -9.05
CA ALA A 89 -26.80 -1.32 -10.31
C ALA A 89 -27.98 -1.44 -11.29
N GLU A 90 -28.64 -2.60 -11.38
CA GLU A 90 -29.84 -2.78 -12.20
C GLU A 90 -31.01 -1.91 -11.72
N LEU A 91 -31.25 -1.85 -10.40
CA LEU A 91 -32.27 -0.99 -9.80
C LEU A 91 -31.98 0.49 -10.06
N VAL A 92 -30.74 0.92 -9.87
CA VAL A 92 -30.30 2.30 -10.15
C VAL A 92 -30.42 2.61 -11.64
N LYS A 93 -30.08 1.68 -12.52
CA LYS A 93 -30.22 1.85 -13.98
C LYS A 93 -31.69 2.04 -14.36
N LYS A 94 -32.59 1.19 -13.85
CA LYS A 94 -34.05 1.29 -14.09
C LYS A 94 -34.61 2.61 -13.53
N ALA A 95 -34.23 2.96 -12.31
CA ALA A 95 -34.68 4.19 -11.65
C ALA A 95 -34.20 5.46 -12.36
N ARG A 96 -33.03 5.41 -13.01
CA ARG A 96 -32.55 6.49 -13.89
C ARG A 96 -33.40 6.62 -15.15
N SER A 97 -33.73 5.51 -15.82
CA SER A 97 -34.58 5.56 -17.01
C SER A 97 -35.99 6.08 -16.72
N THR A 98 -36.52 5.81 -15.53
CA THR A 98 -37.87 6.26 -15.12
C THR A 98 -37.86 7.57 -14.33
N GLY A 99 -36.69 8.16 -14.04
CA GLY A 99 -36.58 9.36 -13.20
C GLY A 99 -36.94 9.14 -11.72
N THR A 100 -37.12 7.90 -11.28
CA THR A 100 -37.50 7.54 -9.89
C THR A 100 -36.31 7.32 -8.97
N LEU A 101 -35.09 7.71 -9.38
CA LEU A 101 -33.86 7.57 -8.59
C LEU A 101 -33.98 8.19 -7.19
N SER A 102 -34.82 9.22 -7.05
CA SER A 102 -35.06 9.88 -5.78
C SER A 102 -35.76 9.03 -4.73
N LEU A 103 -36.50 7.99 -5.13
CA LEU A 103 -37.21 7.10 -4.23
C LEU A 103 -36.31 6.03 -3.61
N LEU A 104 -35.13 5.79 -4.20
CA LEU A 104 -34.21 4.75 -3.73
C LEU A 104 -33.38 5.25 -2.55
N PRO A 105 -32.97 4.35 -1.62
CA PRO A 105 -32.00 4.68 -0.61
C PRO A 105 -30.61 4.97 -1.23
N PRO A 106 -29.74 5.70 -0.52
CA PRO A 106 -28.38 5.95 -0.96
C PRO A 106 -27.64 4.63 -1.18
N ALA A 107 -26.96 4.48 -2.31
CA ALA A 107 -26.28 3.25 -2.72
C ALA A 107 -24.77 3.49 -2.96
N PRO A 108 -23.90 2.47 -2.84
CA PRO A 108 -22.50 2.59 -3.25
C PRO A 108 -22.30 2.75 -4.78
N LYS A 109 -23.34 2.48 -5.57
CA LYS A 109 -23.32 2.59 -7.05
C LYS A 109 -23.84 3.91 -7.59
N THR A 110 -24.16 4.84 -6.70
CA THR A 110 -24.64 6.19 -6.98
C THR A 110 -23.66 7.16 -6.34
N SER A 111 -23.27 8.23 -7.04
CA SER A 111 -22.45 9.27 -6.42
C SER A 111 -23.25 9.95 -5.31
N ALA A 112 -22.66 10.16 -4.14
CA ALA A 112 -23.29 10.89 -3.04
C ALA A 112 -23.73 12.30 -3.50
N ALA A 113 -22.97 12.94 -4.40
CA ALA A 113 -23.33 14.21 -5.01
C ALA A 113 -24.69 14.17 -5.75
N GLN A 114 -24.96 13.12 -6.54
CA GLN A 114 -26.27 12.92 -7.20
C GLN A 114 -27.38 12.77 -6.16
N PHE A 115 -27.15 11.99 -5.09
CA PHE A 115 -28.15 11.83 -4.04
C PHE A 115 -28.39 13.11 -3.23
N ALA A 116 -27.34 13.87 -2.94
CA ALA A 116 -27.42 15.17 -2.28
C ALA A 116 -28.18 16.18 -3.14
N ALA A 117 -27.88 16.26 -4.45
CA ALA A 117 -28.59 17.11 -5.39
C ALA A 117 -30.08 16.74 -5.47
N ILE A 118 -30.40 15.44 -5.46
CA ILE A 118 -31.77 14.97 -5.42
C ILE A 118 -32.46 15.34 -4.10
N ALA A 119 -31.78 15.17 -2.96
CA ALA A 119 -32.32 15.57 -1.66
C ALA A 119 -32.60 17.09 -1.59
N LEU A 120 -31.69 17.91 -2.14
CA LEU A 120 -31.85 19.36 -2.29
C LEU A 120 -33.01 19.74 -3.22
N SER A 121 -33.23 18.97 -4.30
CA SER A 121 -34.38 19.19 -5.19
C SER A 121 -35.72 18.88 -4.52
N LYS A 122 -35.75 17.88 -3.63
CA LYS A 122 -36.95 17.47 -2.88
C LYS A 122 -37.34 18.45 -1.77
N SER A 123 -36.40 19.19 -1.21
CA SER A 123 -36.66 20.17 -0.13
C SER A 123 -37.14 21.53 -0.63
N LYS A 124 -37.23 21.76 -1.95
CA LYS A 124 -37.86 22.98 -2.48
C LYS A 124 -39.36 22.94 -2.18
N PRO A 125 -39.91 23.92 -1.43
CA PRO A 125 -41.30 23.89 -1.02
C PRO A 125 -42.19 23.97 -2.26
N ILE A 126 -42.93 22.89 -2.50
CA ILE A 126 -44.05 22.88 -3.44
C ILE A 126 -45.03 23.96 -2.95
N VAL A 127 -45.27 24.95 -3.81
CA VAL A 127 -46.20 26.06 -3.59
C VAL A 127 -47.47 25.57 -2.90
N LYS A 128 -47.80 26.17 -1.75
CA LYS A 128 -48.98 25.86 -0.94
C LYS A 128 -50.24 26.05 -1.81
N LYS A 129 -50.86 24.98 -2.29
CA LYS A 129 -52.26 25.03 -2.76
C LYS A 129 -53.19 25.13 -1.55
N PRO A 130 -54.25 25.95 -1.59
CA PRO A 130 -55.20 26.08 -0.50
C PRO A 130 -55.94 24.75 -0.27
N ARG A 131 -55.99 24.33 1.01
CA ARG A 131 -56.49 23.03 1.45
C ARG A 131 -58.00 23.08 1.61
N ALA A 132 -58.73 22.41 0.72
CA ALA A 132 -60.16 22.12 0.90
C ALA A 132 -60.35 21.09 2.04
N GLN A 133 -61.38 21.32 2.84
CA GLN A 133 -61.73 20.55 4.03
C GLN A 133 -62.51 19.30 3.63
N MET A 134 -61.93 18.10 3.78
CA MET A 134 -62.70 16.84 3.88
C MET A 134 -61.99 15.81 4.76
N GLY A 135 -62.78 15.05 5.53
CA GLY A 135 -62.48 13.76 6.18
C GLY A 135 -61.47 13.78 7.35
N THR A 136 -61.93 13.53 8.58
CA THR A 136 -61.11 13.54 9.81
C THR A 136 -60.50 12.18 10.17
N GLU A 137 -60.94 11.07 9.57
CA GLU A 137 -60.55 9.72 10.03
C GLU A 137 -59.52 9.02 9.15
N SER A 138 -59.54 9.19 7.82
CA SER A 138 -58.51 8.67 6.90
C SER A 138 -57.15 9.35 7.05
N LYS A 139 -57.11 10.53 7.67
CA LYS A 139 -55.91 11.35 7.87
C LYS A 139 -54.90 10.76 8.85
N THR A 140 -55.30 9.89 9.78
CA THR A 140 -54.39 9.34 10.80
C THR A 140 -53.47 8.25 10.22
N LEU A 141 -54.01 7.36 9.37
CA LEU A 141 -53.25 6.31 8.69
C LEU A 141 -52.40 6.85 7.52
N GLU A 142 -52.94 7.75 6.68
CA GLU A 142 -52.17 8.38 5.59
C GLU A 142 -50.93 9.14 6.10
N LYS A 143 -51.02 9.65 7.33
CA LYS A 143 -49.96 10.43 7.97
C LYS A 143 -48.77 9.58 8.41
N TRP A 144 -48.93 8.27 8.68
CA TRP A 144 -47.79 7.43 9.08
C TRP A 144 -46.89 7.10 7.88
N TRP A 145 -47.46 6.63 6.76
CA TRP A 145 -46.68 6.21 5.58
C TRP A 145 -46.00 7.37 4.85
N SER A 146 -46.51 8.59 5.04
CA SER A 146 -45.95 9.81 4.47
C SER A 146 -44.77 10.38 5.27
N ARG A 147 -44.43 9.81 6.44
CA ARG A 147 -43.31 10.30 7.25
C ARG A 147 -41.98 10.04 6.52
N PRO A 148 -41.06 11.02 6.49
CA PRO A 148 -39.74 10.78 5.94
C PRO A 148 -39.05 9.68 6.76
N VAL A 149 -38.38 8.76 6.06
CA VAL A 149 -37.60 7.69 6.69
C VAL A 149 -36.13 8.03 6.51
N GLU A 150 -35.38 7.93 7.59
CA GLU A 150 -33.93 8.04 7.54
C GLU A 150 -33.31 6.65 7.38
N TRP A 151 -32.49 6.52 6.35
CA TRP A 151 -31.76 5.28 6.09
C TRP A 151 -30.52 5.21 6.98
N VAL A 152 -30.48 4.17 7.82
CA VAL A 152 -29.35 3.84 8.68
C VAL A 152 -28.28 3.16 7.83
N GLY A 153 -27.06 3.68 7.92
CA GLY A 153 -25.87 3.13 7.28
C GLY A 153 -25.16 4.15 6.40
N GLU A 154 -23.86 4.29 6.58
CA GLU A 154 -23.03 5.19 5.79
C GLU A 154 -22.59 4.54 4.49
N VAL A 155 -22.89 5.18 3.36
CA VAL A 155 -22.27 4.82 2.09
C VAL A 155 -20.86 5.40 2.06
N LYS A 156 -19.86 4.57 2.31
CA LYS A 156 -18.45 4.98 2.19
C LYS A 156 -18.06 5.08 0.72
N GLU A 157 -17.85 6.30 0.24
CA GLU A 157 -17.31 6.51 -1.10
C GLU A 157 -15.85 6.06 -1.15
N ARG A 158 -15.53 5.19 -2.12
CA ARG A 158 -14.16 4.71 -2.30
C ARG A 158 -13.32 5.79 -2.99
N LYS A 159 -12.54 6.54 -2.21
CA LYS A 159 -11.54 7.48 -2.74
C LYS A 159 -10.40 6.69 -3.40
N VAL A 160 -10.27 6.79 -4.72
CA VAL A 160 -9.20 6.12 -5.50
C VAL A 160 -8.19 7.18 -5.95
N PRO A 161 -6.89 7.03 -5.64
CA PRO A 161 -5.87 7.99 -6.09
C PRO A 161 -5.86 8.05 -7.63
N GLY A 162 -5.74 9.26 -8.18
CA GLY A 162 -5.76 9.50 -9.63
C GLY A 162 -7.13 9.37 -10.30
N ALA A 163 -8.22 9.29 -9.53
CA ALA A 163 -9.57 9.33 -10.10
C ALA A 163 -9.86 10.67 -10.81
N GLU A 164 -9.40 11.79 -10.23
CA GLU A 164 -9.61 13.14 -10.79
C GLU A 164 -8.90 13.36 -12.12
N ILE A 165 -7.72 12.74 -12.30
CA ILE A 165 -6.87 12.91 -13.49
C ILE A 165 -7.22 11.85 -14.57
N GLY A 166 -8.13 10.91 -14.26
CA GLY A 166 -8.47 9.79 -15.14
C GLY A 166 -7.44 8.64 -15.15
N ASN A 167 -6.26 8.82 -14.53
CA ASN A 167 -5.20 7.82 -14.50
C ASN A 167 -5.19 7.00 -13.20
N ARG A 168 -6.19 6.13 -13.02
CA ARG A 168 -6.40 5.35 -11.78
C ARG A 168 -5.40 4.21 -11.55
N LEU A 169 -4.87 3.61 -12.61
CA LEU A 169 -4.12 2.34 -12.52
C LEU A 169 -2.72 2.52 -11.94
N TYR A 170 -2.10 3.68 -12.16
CA TYR A 170 -0.71 3.95 -11.82
C TYR A 170 -0.52 5.12 -10.85
N ALA A 171 -1.57 5.89 -10.57
CA ALA A 171 -1.49 6.98 -9.62
C ALA A 171 -1.11 6.49 -8.22
N GLY A 172 -0.05 7.10 -7.67
CA GLY A 172 0.46 6.79 -6.33
C GLY A 172 1.39 5.56 -6.25
N LYS A 173 1.76 4.92 -7.36
CA LYS A 173 2.61 3.71 -7.33
C LYS A 173 4.08 4.02 -7.66
N LYS A 174 4.99 3.76 -6.72
CA LYS A 174 6.45 4.01 -6.88
C LYS A 174 7.14 3.12 -7.93
N ARG A 175 6.64 1.91 -8.16
CA ARG A 175 7.14 1.01 -9.22
C ARG A 175 5.96 0.44 -9.98
N MET A 176 5.87 0.82 -11.25
CA MET A 176 4.77 0.47 -12.15
C MET A 176 4.91 -0.95 -12.72
N PHE A 177 6.15 -1.38 -12.95
CA PHE A 177 6.47 -2.69 -13.51
C PHE A 177 7.62 -3.34 -12.74
N LYS A 178 7.55 -4.67 -12.62
CA LYS A 178 8.57 -5.49 -11.94
C LYS A 178 9.90 -5.46 -12.69
N GLY A 179 9.85 -5.39 -14.02
CA GLY A 179 10.98 -5.60 -14.91
C GLY A 179 11.41 -7.07 -14.96
N HIS A 180 12.05 -7.46 -16.05
CA HIS A 180 12.60 -8.80 -16.22
C HIS A 180 13.69 -9.06 -15.16
N LYS A 181 13.95 -10.34 -14.85
CA LYS A 181 14.98 -10.69 -13.85
C LYS A 181 16.36 -10.15 -14.24
N TRP A 182 16.69 -10.08 -15.53
CA TRP A 182 17.98 -9.57 -16.00
C TRP A 182 18.11 -8.06 -15.77
N GLU A 183 17.07 -7.27 -16.01
CA GLU A 183 17.03 -5.81 -15.75
C GLU A 183 17.24 -5.53 -14.25
N ARG A 184 16.49 -6.23 -13.40
CA ARG A 184 16.57 -6.06 -11.94
C ARG A 184 17.95 -6.40 -11.37
N VAL A 185 18.66 -7.33 -11.99
CA VAL A 185 19.96 -7.83 -11.51
C VAL A 185 21.12 -7.20 -12.31
N ALA A 186 20.85 -6.42 -13.35
CA ALA A 186 21.86 -5.84 -14.25
C ALA A 186 22.89 -4.99 -13.48
N ALA A 187 22.43 -4.09 -12.60
CA ALA A 187 23.30 -3.25 -11.78
C ALA A 187 24.22 -4.09 -10.87
N LYS A 188 23.67 -5.11 -10.19
CA LYS A 188 24.44 -6.03 -9.35
C LYS A 188 25.46 -6.84 -10.16
N ARG A 189 25.09 -7.30 -11.36
CA ARG A 189 25.99 -8.00 -12.29
C ARG A 189 27.12 -7.10 -12.77
N ALA A 190 26.82 -5.84 -13.12
CA ALA A 190 27.82 -4.87 -13.54
C ALA A 190 28.83 -4.56 -12.43
N MET A 191 28.37 -4.37 -11.20
CA MET A 191 29.25 -4.17 -10.04
C MET A 191 30.14 -5.38 -9.79
N ARG A 192 29.59 -6.61 -9.82
CA ARG A 192 30.38 -7.84 -9.66
C ARG A 192 31.43 -7.97 -10.77
N ARG A 193 31.07 -7.67 -12.03
CA ARG A 193 32.00 -7.66 -13.16
C ARG A 193 33.14 -6.66 -12.91
N ARG A 194 32.84 -5.44 -12.48
CA ARG A 194 33.84 -4.40 -12.16
C ARG A 194 34.83 -4.87 -11.10
N ILE A 195 34.35 -5.44 -10.00
CA ILE A 195 35.21 -5.98 -8.92
C ILE A 195 36.11 -7.11 -9.44
N LEU A 196 35.53 -8.05 -10.21
CA LEU A 196 36.29 -9.18 -10.74
C LEU A 196 37.39 -8.74 -11.71
N MET A 197 37.11 -7.73 -12.54
CA MET A 197 38.08 -7.15 -13.47
C MET A 197 39.15 -6.33 -12.76
N ARG A 198 38.80 -5.59 -11.70
CA ARG A 198 39.78 -4.87 -10.86
C ARG A 198 40.84 -5.80 -10.30
N ASP A 199 40.43 -6.95 -9.77
CA ASP A 199 41.34 -7.91 -9.14
C ASP A 199 41.87 -8.97 -10.14
N MET A 200 41.61 -8.81 -11.44
CA MET A 200 42.02 -9.75 -12.48
C MET A 200 43.54 -9.93 -12.56
N PRO A 201 44.39 -8.88 -12.53
CA PRO A 201 45.85 -9.04 -12.63
C PRO A 201 46.41 -9.92 -11.50
N LYS A 202 45.98 -9.67 -10.26
CA LYS A 202 46.36 -10.47 -9.08
C LYS A 202 45.92 -11.93 -9.21
N ARG A 203 44.79 -12.19 -9.87
CA ARG A 203 44.29 -13.55 -10.12
C ARG A 203 45.17 -14.27 -11.14
N ILE A 204 45.57 -13.59 -12.20
CA ILE A 204 46.49 -14.09 -13.23
C ILE A 204 47.86 -14.39 -12.61
N GLU A 205 48.40 -13.48 -11.80
CA GLU A 205 49.69 -13.69 -11.12
C GLU A 205 49.67 -14.91 -10.20
N ARG A 206 48.62 -15.04 -9.37
CA ARG A 206 48.46 -16.22 -8.50
C ARG A 206 48.38 -17.51 -9.31
N PHE A 207 47.61 -17.51 -10.39
CA PHE A 207 47.52 -18.65 -11.31
C PHE A 207 48.89 -18.98 -11.92
N LYS A 208 49.56 -18.00 -12.55
CA LYS A 208 50.89 -18.18 -13.15
C LYS A 208 51.91 -18.68 -12.12
N ARG A 209 51.92 -18.14 -10.90
CA ARG A 209 52.82 -18.56 -9.81
C ARG A 209 52.57 -20.00 -9.39
N HIS A 210 51.31 -20.41 -9.26
CA HIS A 210 50.93 -21.78 -8.92
C HIS A 210 51.43 -22.78 -9.98
N TYR A 211 51.17 -22.51 -11.25
CA TYR A 211 51.55 -23.40 -12.34
C TYR A 211 53.04 -23.33 -12.70
N LYS A 212 53.69 -22.18 -12.59
CA LYS A 212 55.15 -22.04 -12.83
C LYS A 212 55.97 -22.94 -11.90
N ARG A 213 55.51 -23.16 -10.66
CA ARG A 213 56.18 -24.05 -9.70
C ARG A 213 55.94 -25.54 -9.97
N ARG A 214 54.83 -25.88 -10.62
CA ARG A 214 54.35 -27.26 -10.79
C ARG A 214 54.55 -27.80 -12.21
N ARG A 215 54.81 -26.96 -13.20
CA ARG A 215 55.17 -27.41 -14.53
C ARG A 215 56.59 -28.00 -14.49
N PRO A 216 56.78 -29.27 -14.86
CA PRO A 216 58.13 -29.78 -15.06
C PRO A 216 58.77 -28.94 -16.16
N SER A 217 59.97 -28.43 -15.92
CA SER A 217 60.68 -27.74 -16.99
C SER A 217 61.18 -28.80 -17.96
N PRO A 218 60.92 -28.66 -19.26
CA PRO A 218 61.21 -29.68 -20.25
C PRO A 218 62.72 -29.96 -20.39
N LEU A 219 63.57 -29.02 -19.96
CA LEU A 219 65.03 -29.13 -20.01
C LEU A 219 65.66 -29.53 -18.65
N LYS A 220 64.86 -29.79 -17.60
CA LYS A 220 65.45 -30.31 -16.35
C LYS A 220 65.83 -31.77 -16.57
N PRO A 221 67.06 -32.19 -16.24
CA PRO A 221 67.40 -33.61 -16.25
C PRO A 221 66.43 -34.35 -15.31
N ALA A 222 66.07 -35.58 -15.69
CA ALA A 222 65.29 -36.44 -14.81
C ALA A 222 66.00 -36.49 -13.44
N LYS A 223 65.26 -36.23 -12.35
CA LYS A 223 65.82 -36.38 -11.01
C LYS A 223 66.32 -37.82 -10.90
N GLY A 224 67.63 -37.99 -10.77
CA GLY A 224 68.24 -39.31 -10.66
C GLY A 224 67.56 -40.09 -9.55
N LEU A 225 67.04 -41.28 -9.89
CA LEU A 225 66.47 -42.23 -8.94
C LEU A 225 67.62 -42.83 -8.12
N GLY A 226 68.21 -42.03 -7.23
CA GLY A 226 69.34 -42.39 -6.37
C GLY A 226 68.96 -43.26 -5.17
N GLY A 227 67.92 -44.11 -5.30
CA GLY A 227 67.54 -45.07 -4.27
C GLY A 227 67.34 -46.42 -4.93
N LYS A 228 68.23 -47.38 -4.65
CA LYS A 228 68.04 -48.78 -5.06
C LYS A 228 66.72 -49.25 -4.46
N LEU A 229 65.80 -49.68 -5.33
CA LEU A 229 64.59 -50.38 -4.90
C LEU A 229 65.05 -51.63 -4.11
N PRO A 230 64.53 -51.87 -2.91
CA PRO A 230 64.81 -53.12 -2.22
C PRO A 230 64.17 -54.24 -3.04
N PHE A 231 65.00 -55.14 -3.57
CA PHE A 231 64.56 -56.42 -4.10
C PHE A 231 64.12 -57.31 -2.92
#